data_AF-A0A075MT95-F1
#
_entry.id   AF-A0A075MT95-F1
#
_cell.length_a   1.000
_cell.length_b   1.000
_cell.length_c   1.000
_cell.angle_alpha   90.00
_cell.angle_beta   90.00
_cell.angle_gamma   90.00
#
_symmetry.space_group_name_H-M   'P 1'
#
loop_
_entity.id
_entity.type
_entity.pdbx_description
1 polymer ?
#
loop_
_entity_poly.entity_id
_entity_poly.type
_entity_poly.pdbx_seq_one_letter_code
_entity_poly.pdbx_strand_id
1 'polypeptide(L)'
;MLRFTRVAEAKFSGEFQERVLKVYGLFPELAEHDIKCGYIRKGMRLLGTARGWTTPKQISLQPNVGRMTIAHELTHLLQGSDGVPHGEKACDIWAVARLPAEMLDEQPYYLLRHWHRERWLRNRVQAKALCERAIGVRRTERNYIKWLSGELRHLK
;
A
#
# COMPACT_ATOMS: atom_id res chain seq x y z
N MET A 1 -6.05 -16.33 -2.26
CA MET A 1 -4.79 -16.95 -1.75
C MET A 1 -3.57 -16.36 -2.46
N LEU A 2 -2.60 -15.84 -1.71
CA LEU A 2 -1.33 -15.34 -2.25
C LEU A 2 -0.29 -16.46 -2.34
N ARG A 3 0.37 -16.58 -3.51
CA ARG A 3 1.44 -17.54 -3.77
C ARG A 3 2.68 -16.83 -4.29
N PHE A 4 3.83 -17.14 -3.71
CA PHE A 4 5.11 -16.67 -4.25
C PHE A 4 5.45 -17.44 -5.53
N THR A 5 6.07 -16.78 -6.51
CA THR A 5 6.62 -17.50 -7.66
C THR A 5 7.87 -18.25 -7.24
N ARG A 6 8.26 -19.30 -7.98
CA ARG A 6 9.50 -20.07 -7.71
C ARG A 6 10.74 -19.19 -7.52
N VAL A 7 10.84 -18.10 -8.31
CA VAL A 7 11.95 -17.16 -8.19
C VAL A 7 11.84 -16.33 -6.91
N ALA A 8 10.64 -15.88 -6.55
CA ALA A 8 10.40 -15.15 -5.30
C ALA A 8 10.68 -16.04 -4.08
N GLU A 9 10.20 -17.28 -4.06
CA GLU A 9 10.47 -18.26 -2.99
C GLU A 9 11.98 -18.46 -2.77
N ALA A 10 12.74 -18.56 -3.86
CA ALA A 10 14.19 -18.76 -3.79
C ALA A 10 14.99 -17.50 -3.44
N LYS A 11 14.43 -16.30 -3.63
CA LYS A 11 15.16 -15.02 -3.48
C LYS A 11 14.73 -14.19 -2.28
N PHE A 12 13.51 -14.40 -1.78
CA PHE A 12 13.02 -13.73 -0.58
C PHE A 12 13.43 -14.50 0.67
N SER A 13 13.95 -13.78 1.67
CA SER A 13 14.17 -14.36 3.00
C SER A 13 12.84 -14.75 3.63
N GLY A 14 12.85 -15.71 4.56
CA GLY A 14 11.65 -16.12 5.31
C GLY A 14 10.98 -14.93 6.01
N GLU A 15 11.77 -14.08 6.67
CA GLU A 15 11.26 -12.85 7.31
C GLU A 15 10.54 -11.91 6.33
N PHE A 16 11.06 -11.78 5.10
CA PHE A 16 10.42 -10.95 4.09
C PHE A 16 9.13 -11.60 3.55
N GLN A 17 9.11 -12.92 3.36
CA GLN A 17 7.88 -13.64 2.98
C GLN A 17 6.81 -13.49 4.05
N GLU A 18 7.16 -13.66 5.33
CA GLU A 18 6.25 -13.43 6.46
C GLU A 18 5.74 -11.99 6.51
N ARG A 19 6.60 -11.00 6.25
CA ARG A 19 6.18 -9.59 6.17
C ARG A 19 5.13 -9.38 5.08
N VAL A 20 5.34 -9.96 3.90
CA VAL A 20 4.37 -9.89 2.79
C VAL A 20 3.05 -10.54 3.18
N LEU A 21 3.08 -11.75 3.76
CA LEU A 21 1.88 -12.47 4.18
C LEU A 21 1.13 -11.74 5.31
N LYS A 22 1.85 -11.15 6.27
CA LYS A 22 1.25 -10.36 7.35
C LYS A 22 0.52 -9.13 6.83
N VAL A 23 1.11 -8.43 5.85
CA VAL A 23 0.44 -7.28 5.21
C VAL A 23 -0.73 -7.76 4.35
N TYR A 24 -0.58 -8.86 3.60
CA TYR A 24 -1.66 -9.46 2.81
C TYR A 24 -2.89 -9.83 3.67
N GLY A 25 -2.68 -10.33 4.89
CA GLY A 25 -3.77 -10.63 5.83
C GLY A 25 -4.67 -9.44 6.20
N LEU A 26 -4.23 -8.20 5.92
CA LEU A 26 -5.03 -6.98 6.10
C LEU A 26 -5.94 -6.66 4.90
N PHE A 27 -5.92 -7.48 3.84
CA PHE A 27 -6.72 -7.31 2.63
C PHE A 27 -7.66 -8.51 2.42
N PRO A 28 -8.69 -8.69 3.27
CA PRO A 28 -9.67 -9.77 3.15
C PRO A 28 -10.37 -9.82 1.77
N GLU A 29 -10.54 -8.69 1.09
CA GLU A 29 -11.09 -8.63 -0.28
C GLU A 29 -10.24 -9.42 -1.28
N LEU A 30 -8.94 -9.55 -1.00
CA LEU A 30 -7.99 -10.31 -1.81
C LEU A 30 -7.95 -11.81 -1.45
N ALA A 31 -8.70 -12.26 -0.45
CA ALA A 31 -8.74 -13.67 -0.04
C ALA A 31 -9.36 -14.55 -1.15
N GLU A 32 -10.40 -14.04 -1.80
CA GLU A 32 -11.15 -14.73 -2.88
C GLU A 32 -10.40 -14.76 -4.22
N HIS A 33 -9.32 -13.99 -4.34
CA HIS A 33 -8.52 -13.93 -5.57
C HIS A 33 -7.27 -14.80 -5.49
N ASP A 34 -6.91 -15.43 -6.62
CA ASP A 34 -5.58 -16.01 -6.79
C ASP A 34 -4.58 -14.90 -7.11
N ILE A 35 -3.54 -14.77 -6.28
CA ILE A 35 -2.54 -13.71 -6.38
C ILE A 35 -1.16 -14.33 -6.47
N LYS A 36 -0.41 -13.96 -7.51
CA LYS A 36 1.01 -14.30 -7.64
C LYS A 36 1.87 -13.15 -7.13
N CYS A 37 2.83 -13.46 -6.26
CA CYS A 37 3.87 -12.53 -5.81
C CYS A 37 5.21 -12.87 -6.47
N GLY A 38 5.62 -12.03 -7.41
CA GLY A 38 6.87 -12.13 -8.16
C GLY A 38 8.04 -11.39 -7.52
N TYR A 39 9.21 -11.54 -8.13
CA TYR A 39 10.48 -10.95 -7.70
C TYR A 39 10.92 -9.84 -8.66
N ILE A 40 11.30 -8.70 -8.10
CA ILE A 40 12.03 -7.64 -8.80
C ILE A 40 13.47 -7.63 -8.28
N ARG A 41 14.43 -7.53 -9.19
CA ARG A 41 15.85 -7.50 -8.84
C ARG A 41 16.18 -6.24 -8.03
N LYS A 42 16.95 -6.39 -6.96
CA LYS A 42 17.50 -5.26 -6.19
C LYS A 42 18.28 -4.31 -7.09
N GLY A 43 18.09 -3.00 -6.90
CA GLY A 43 18.78 -1.95 -7.66
C GLY A 43 18.05 -1.52 -8.93
N MET A 44 16.91 -2.13 -9.26
CA MET A 44 16.00 -1.56 -10.24
C MET A 44 15.32 -0.30 -9.68
N ARG A 45 14.88 0.59 -10.56
CA ARG A 45 14.18 1.83 -10.16
C ARG A 45 12.83 1.57 -9.48
N LEU A 46 12.17 0.48 -9.84
CA LEU A 46 10.82 0.11 -9.37
C LEU A 46 10.92 -0.79 -8.14
N LEU A 47 10.37 -0.35 -7.00
CA LEU A 47 10.35 -1.14 -5.77
C LEU A 47 9.25 -2.19 -5.75
N GLY A 48 8.13 -1.91 -6.43
CA GLY A 48 6.98 -2.78 -6.56
C GLY A 48 6.28 -2.53 -7.89
N THR A 49 5.47 -3.49 -8.32
CA THR A 49 4.48 -3.33 -9.40
C THR A 49 3.28 -4.24 -9.15
N ALA A 50 2.11 -3.84 -9.66
CA ALA A 50 0.88 -4.61 -9.57
C ALA A 50 0.15 -4.69 -10.92
N ARG A 51 -0.54 -5.81 -11.15
CA ARG A 51 -1.38 -6.08 -12.32
C ARG A 51 -2.70 -6.69 -11.83
N GLY A 52 -3.68 -5.83 -11.62
CA GLY A 52 -5.01 -6.21 -11.10
C GLY A 52 -5.96 -6.81 -12.14
N TRP A 53 -5.63 -6.69 -13.44
CA TRP A 53 -6.44 -7.15 -14.57
C TRP A 53 -6.07 -8.53 -15.10
N THR A 54 -4.98 -9.14 -14.60
CA THR A 54 -4.56 -10.48 -15.01
C THR A 54 -5.25 -11.54 -14.14
N THR A 55 -5.41 -12.74 -14.68
CA THR A 55 -5.82 -13.93 -13.91
C THR A 55 -4.70 -14.98 -13.97
N PRO A 56 -4.02 -15.27 -12.85
CA PRO A 56 -4.17 -14.66 -11.53
C PRO A 56 -3.73 -13.19 -11.48
N LYS A 57 -4.24 -12.45 -10.49
CA LYS A 57 -3.76 -11.10 -10.18
C LYS A 57 -2.29 -11.19 -9.77
N GLN A 58 -1.49 -10.16 -10.03
CA GLN A 58 -0.05 -10.24 -9.76
C GLN A 58 0.48 -8.99 -9.07
N ILE A 59 1.32 -9.18 -8.06
CA ILE A 59 2.27 -8.18 -7.57
C ILE A 59 3.68 -8.67 -7.80
N SER A 60 4.65 -7.77 -7.93
CA SER A 60 6.08 -8.12 -7.92
C SER A 60 6.81 -7.12 -7.04
N LEU A 61 7.70 -7.61 -6.18
CA LEU A 61 8.36 -6.78 -5.15
C LEU A 61 9.87 -6.93 -5.23
N GLN A 62 10.59 -5.84 -4.96
CA GLN A 62 12.00 -5.93 -4.59
C GLN A 62 12.13 -6.56 -3.20
N PRO A 63 13.22 -7.30 -2.93
CA PRO A 63 13.47 -7.83 -1.60
C PRO A 63 13.65 -6.69 -0.60
N ASN A 64 13.15 -6.89 0.62
CA ASN A 64 13.28 -5.98 1.77
C ASN A 64 12.55 -4.63 1.66
N VAL A 65 11.63 -4.44 0.70
CA VAL A 65 10.71 -3.29 0.77
C VAL A 65 9.91 -3.34 2.07
N GLY A 66 9.50 -2.20 2.59
CA GLY A 66 8.71 -2.17 3.81
C GLY A 66 7.22 -2.37 3.58
N ARG A 67 6.50 -2.34 4.69
CA ARG A 67 5.07 -2.68 4.77
C ARG A 67 4.22 -1.71 3.96
N MET A 68 4.62 -0.44 3.90
CA MET A 68 3.92 0.59 3.14
C MET A 68 3.95 0.29 1.64
N THR A 69 5.11 -0.05 1.09
CA THR A 69 5.22 -0.46 -0.33
C THR A 69 4.42 -1.73 -0.61
N ILE A 70 4.48 -2.74 0.27
CA ILE A 70 3.69 -3.97 0.09
C ILE A 70 2.19 -3.65 0.07
N ALA A 71 1.71 -2.86 1.03
CA ALA A 71 0.31 -2.45 1.11
C ALA A 71 -0.12 -1.61 -0.10
N HIS A 72 0.76 -0.74 -0.60
CA HIS A 72 0.52 0.05 -1.82
C HIS A 72 0.28 -0.85 -3.04
N GLU A 73 1.16 -1.83 -3.28
CA GLU A 73 1.02 -2.76 -4.42
C GLU A 73 -0.21 -3.66 -4.28
N LEU A 74 -0.54 -4.11 -3.08
CA LEU A 74 -1.78 -4.86 -2.85
C LEU A 74 -3.02 -4.01 -3.09
N THR A 75 -2.98 -2.73 -2.72
CA THR A 75 -4.10 -1.80 -2.95
C THR A 75 -4.37 -1.58 -4.44
N HIS A 76 -3.34 -1.60 -5.29
CA HIS A 76 -3.54 -1.57 -6.74
C HIS A 76 -4.41 -2.72 -7.25
N LEU A 77 -4.38 -3.90 -6.61
CA LEU A 77 -5.20 -5.03 -7.03
C LEU A 77 -6.71 -4.82 -6.80
N LEU A 78 -7.07 -3.88 -5.92
CA LEU A 78 -8.45 -3.52 -5.55
C LEU A 78 -9.00 -2.34 -6.36
N GLN A 79 -8.15 -1.67 -7.14
CA GLN A 79 -8.58 -0.50 -7.90
C GLN A 79 -9.63 -0.87 -8.94
N GLY A 80 -10.72 -0.11 -8.98
CA GLY A 80 -11.80 -0.27 -9.94
C GLY A 80 -12.78 -1.41 -9.67
N SER A 81 -12.54 -2.26 -8.66
CA SER A 81 -13.43 -3.39 -8.31
C SER A 81 -13.95 -3.36 -6.87
N ASP A 82 -13.24 -2.72 -5.92
CA ASP A 82 -13.59 -2.77 -4.49
C ASP A 82 -13.73 -1.38 -3.84
N GLY A 83 -14.28 -0.43 -4.61
CA GLY A 83 -14.49 0.95 -4.14
C GLY A 83 -13.20 1.79 -4.04
N VAL A 84 -12.02 1.19 -4.27
CA VAL A 84 -10.73 1.87 -4.35
C VAL A 84 -10.60 2.59 -5.70
N PRO A 85 -10.43 3.93 -5.73
CA PRO A 85 -10.20 4.68 -6.97
C PRO A 85 -8.86 4.36 -7.61
N HIS A 86 -8.77 4.54 -8.92
CA HIS A 86 -7.51 4.54 -9.64
C HIS A 86 -6.59 5.70 -9.22
N GLY A 87 -5.28 5.46 -9.31
CA GLY A 87 -4.22 6.45 -9.08
C GLY A 87 -3.36 6.19 -7.84
N GLU A 88 -2.09 6.58 -7.92
CA GLU A 88 -1.06 6.34 -6.88
C GLU A 88 -1.41 6.95 -5.52
N LYS A 89 -1.97 8.17 -5.51
CA LYS A 89 -2.38 8.83 -4.27
C LYS A 89 -3.52 8.09 -3.59
N ALA A 90 -4.47 7.55 -4.38
CA ALA A 90 -5.53 6.73 -3.82
C ALA A 90 -4.95 5.45 -3.21
N CYS A 91 -3.99 4.80 -3.88
CA CYS A 91 -3.28 3.65 -3.31
C CYS A 91 -2.64 3.97 -1.96
N ASP A 92 -1.89 5.07 -1.87
CA ASP A 92 -1.27 5.49 -0.62
C ASP A 92 -2.29 5.74 0.50
N ILE A 93 -3.37 6.46 0.21
CA ILE A 93 -4.41 6.78 1.20
C ILE A 93 -5.03 5.49 1.75
N TRP A 94 -5.40 4.58 0.86
CA TRP A 94 -6.05 3.33 1.24
C TRP A 94 -5.09 2.38 1.94
N ALA A 95 -3.84 2.28 1.50
CA ALA A 95 -2.81 1.50 2.17
C ALA A 95 -2.50 2.03 3.58
N VAL A 96 -2.39 3.36 3.77
CA VAL A 96 -2.22 3.97 5.09
C VAL A 96 -3.43 3.71 5.99
N ALA A 97 -4.64 3.85 5.45
CA ALA A 97 -5.86 3.57 6.21
C ALA A 97 -5.95 2.08 6.61
N ARG A 98 -5.42 1.17 5.79
CA ARG A 98 -5.41 -0.28 6.07
C ARG A 98 -4.43 -0.68 7.16
N LEU A 99 -3.21 -0.16 7.09
CA LEU A 99 -2.14 -0.56 7.98
C LEU A 99 -2.42 -0.11 9.42
N PRO A 100 -2.20 -0.97 10.43
CA PRO A 100 -2.11 -0.55 11.81
C PRO A 100 -1.03 0.51 12.00
N ALA A 101 -1.21 1.41 12.97
CA ALA A 101 -0.30 2.56 13.15
C ALA A 101 1.14 2.15 13.49
N GLU A 102 1.29 1.03 14.19
CA GLU A 102 2.56 0.39 14.54
C GLU A 102 3.27 -0.25 13.33
N MET A 103 2.56 -0.47 12.21
CA MET A 103 3.14 -0.98 10.96
C MET A 103 3.52 0.13 9.97
N LEU A 104 3.20 1.39 10.29
CA LEU A 104 3.48 2.59 9.49
C LEU A 104 4.89 3.15 9.75
N ASP A 105 5.92 2.38 9.41
CA ASP A 105 7.32 2.77 9.61
C ASP A 105 7.91 3.58 8.45
N GLU A 106 7.29 3.46 7.27
CA GLU A 106 7.67 4.13 6.04
C GLU A 106 6.56 5.10 5.63
N GLN A 107 6.96 6.26 5.10
CA GLN A 107 6.01 7.26 4.64
C GLN A 107 5.40 6.85 3.29
N PRO A 108 4.11 7.16 3.04
CA PRO A 108 3.49 7.02 1.73
C PRO A 108 4.10 8.02 0.73
N TYR A 109 4.77 7.52 -0.32
CA TYR A 109 5.60 8.35 -1.20
C TYR A 109 4.80 9.37 -2.01
N TYR A 110 3.67 8.97 -2.60
CA TYR A 110 2.88 9.82 -3.49
C TYR A 110 1.95 10.76 -2.74
N LEU A 111 1.45 10.34 -1.57
CA LEU A 111 0.63 11.19 -0.71
C LEU A 111 1.48 12.24 0.01
N LEU A 112 2.65 11.86 0.53
CA LEU A 112 3.48 12.68 1.43
C LEU A 112 4.91 12.88 0.91
N ARG A 113 5.09 13.03 -0.41
CA ARG A 113 6.40 13.19 -1.06
C ARG A 113 7.30 14.27 -0.42
N HIS A 114 6.71 15.33 0.09
CA HIS A 114 7.42 16.48 0.66
C HIS A 114 7.68 16.36 2.17
N TRP A 115 7.22 15.29 2.81
CA TRP A 115 7.50 15.06 4.22
C TRP A 115 8.84 14.36 4.38
N HIS A 116 9.58 14.76 5.41
CA HIS A 116 10.74 14.02 5.87
C HIS A 116 10.32 12.95 6.88
N ARG A 117 11.16 11.93 7.05
CA ARG A 117 10.88 10.76 7.91
C ARG A 117 10.48 11.14 9.33
N GLU A 118 11.13 12.14 9.93
CA GLU A 118 10.85 12.58 11.30
C GLU A 118 9.43 13.12 11.46
N ARG A 119 9.01 13.98 10.52
CA ARG A 119 7.64 14.52 10.49
C ARG A 119 6.62 13.40 10.29
N TRP A 120 6.90 12.44 9.42
CA TRP A 120 6.05 11.26 9.24
C TRP A 120 5.90 10.48 10.54
N LEU A 121 7.00 10.07 11.18
CA LEU A 121 6.94 9.25 12.38
C LEU A 121 6.20 9.93 13.53
N ARG A 122 6.36 11.26 13.67
CA ARG A 122 5.63 12.07 14.66
C ARG A 122 4.12 12.08 14.41
N ASN A 123 3.70 12.06 13.15
CA ASN A 123 2.32 12.35 12.75
C ASN A 123 1.58 11.13 12.16
N ARG A 124 2.20 9.94 12.08
CA ARG A 124 1.64 8.77 11.38
C ARG A 124 0.27 8.33 11.89
N VAL A 125 0.02 8.47 13.20
CA VAL A 125 -1.27 8.13 13.81
C VAL A 125 -2.35 9.10 13.34
N GLN A 126 -2.08 10.41 13.41
CA GLN A 126 -3.01 11.43 12.94
C GLN A 126 -3.21 11.35 11.42
N ALA A 127 -2.15 11.12 10.65
CA ALA A 127 -2.22 10.95 9.21
C ALA A 127 -3.06 9.72 8.81
N LYS A 128 -2.94 8.61 9.55
CA LYS A 128 -3.80 7.43 9.38
C LYS A 128 -5.27 7.75 9.61
N ALA A 129 -5.60 8.40 10.73
CA ALA A 129 -6.97 8.79 11.04
C ALA A 129 -7.56 9.74 9.97
N LEU A 130 -6.73 10.64 9.43
CA LEU A 130 -7.13 11.48 8.30
C LEU A 130 -7.37 10.69 7.02
N CYS A 131 -6.56 9.68 6.71
CA CYS A 131 -6.76 8.82 5.55
C CYS A 131 -8.06 8.00 5.66
N GLU A 132 -8.36 7.45 6.84
CA GLU A 132 -9.62 6.76 7.12
C GLU A 132 -10.83 7.69 6.95
N ARG A 133 -10.75 8.91 7.51
CA ARG A 133 -11.78 9.94 7.31
C ARG A 133 -11.93 10.30 5.83
N ALA A 134 -10.83 10.40 5.08
CA ALA A 134 -10.85 10.74 3.66
C ALA A 134 -11.64 9.71 2.83
N ILE A 135 -11.50 8.42 3.16
CA ILE A 135 -12.28 7.34 2.54
C ILE A 135 -13.78 7.52 2.83
N GLY A 136 -14.14 7.95 4.04
CA GLY A 136 -15.52 8.30 4.39
C GLY A 136 -16.05 9.51 3.61
N VAL A 137 -15.28 10.61 3.58
CA VAL A 137 -15.61 11.86 2.86
C VAL A 137 -15.83 11.60 1.36
N ARG A 138 -15.09 10.67 0.76
CA ARG A 138 -15.24 10.28 -0.65
C ARG A 138 -16.68 9.90 -1.03
N ARG A 139 -17.48 9.39 -0.08
CA ARG A 139 -18.87 9.01 -0.34
C ARG A 139 -19.74 10.19 -0.80
N THR A 140 -19.37 11.41 -0.42
CA THR A 140 -20.11 12.63 -0.74
C THR A 140 -19.29 13.66 -1.53
N GLU A 141 -17.95 13.66 -1.42
CA GLU A 141 -17.06 14.60 -2.10
C GLU A 141 -16.06 13.87 -3.00
N ARG A 142 -16.15 14.09 -4.31
CA ARG A 142 -15.25 13.48 -5.30
C ARG A 142 -13.81 13.97 -5.15
N ASN A 143 -13.60 15.17 -4.59
CA ASN A 143 -12.29 15.78 -4.36
C ASN A 143 -11.71 15.49 -2.96
N TYR A 144 -12.06 14.36 -2.34
CA TYR A 144 -11.58 13.97 -1.00
C TYR A 144 -10.04 14.02 -0.84
N ILE A 145 -9.27 13.79 -1.91
CA ILE A 145 -7.79 13.90 -1.90
C ILE A 145 -7.35 15.35 -1.68
N LYS A 146 -8.04 16.33 -2.28
CA LYS A 146 -7.75 17.76 -2.10
C LYS A 146 -8.06 18.19 -0.67
N TRP A 147 -9.19 17.73 -0.14
CA TRP A 147 -9.57 17.90 1.26
C TRP A 147 -8.50 17.31 2.20
N LEU A 148 -8.13 16.05 2.01
CA LEU A 148 -7.11 15.37 2.82
C LEU A 148 -5.76 16.08 2.75
N SER A 149 -5.37 16.55 1.57
CA SER A 149 -4.14 17.34 1.40
C SER A 149 -4.18 18.65 2.19
N GLY A 150 -5.37 19.25 2.38
CA GLY A 150 -5.59 20.39 3.27
C GLY A 150 -5.34 20.03 4.72
N GLU A 151 -6.02 18.99 5.22
CA GLU A 151 -5.89 18.52 6.61
C GLU A 151 -4.44 18.15 6.95
N LEU A 152 -3.76 17.41 6.07
CA LEU A 152 -2.37 16.98 6.27
C LEU A 152 -1.41 18.17 6.39
N ARG A 153 -1.66 19.30 5.70
CA ARG A 153 -0.79 20.48 5.82
C ARG A 153 -0.77 21.08 7.22
N HIS A 154 -1.81 20.86 8.03
CA HIS A 154 -1.91 21.37 9.39
C HIS A 154 -1.12 20.53 10.41
N LEU A 155 -0.70 19.31 10.05
CA LEU A 155 0.16 18.48 10.89
C LEU A 155 1.61 18.96 10.82
N LYS A 156 2.21 19.36 11.94
CA LYS A 156 3.58 19.92 12.00
C LYS A 156 4.65 18.88 12.26
#